data_AF-A0A067MUR3-F1
#
_entry.id   AF-A0A067MUR3-F1
#
_cell.length_a   1.000
_cell.length_b   1.000
_cell.length_c   1.000
_cell.angle_alpha   90.00
_cell.angle_beta   90.00
_cell.angle_gamma   90.00
#
_symmetry.space_group_name_H-M   'P 1'
#
loop_
_entity.id
_entity.type
_entity.pdbx_description
1 polymer ?
#
loop_
_entity_poly.entity_id
_entity_poly.type
_entity_poly.pdbx_seq_one_letter_code
_entity_poly.pdbx_strand_id
1 'polypeptide(L)' 'ASSVDSEHSFLAGRLQANHLQHNMGSNTFRAQMAVGSWYGTPLLPDVTEIVKMVQGK' A
#
# COMPACT_ATOMS: atom_id res chain seq x y z
N ALA A 1 18.11 -0.62 -5.67
CA ALA A 1 16.92 -0.06 -6.35
C ALA A 1 17.36 1.12 -7.19
N SER A 2 17.13 1.08 -8.50
CA SER A 2 17.34 2.19 -9.43
C SER A 2 16.03 2.98 -9.57
N SER A 3 16.07 4.26 -9.94
CA SER A 3 14.86 5.07 -10.19
C SER A 3 13.83 4.35 -11.08
N VAL A 4 14.33 3.61 -12.07
CA VAL A 4 13.54 2.82 -13.02
C VAL A 4 12.77 1.68 -12.34
N ASP A 5 13.32 1.07 -11.30
CA ASP A 5 12.69 -0.02 -10.55
C ASP A 5 11.51 0.50 -9.71
N SER A 6 11.69 1.66 -9.09
CA SER A 6 10.62 2.38 -8.40
C SER A 6 9.52 2.83 -9.38
N GLU A 7 9.89 3.42 -10.52
CA GLU A 7 8.94 3.85 -11.55
C GLU A 7 8.17 2.68 -12.15
N HIS A 8 8.79 1.51 -12.33
CA HIS A 8 8.13 0.30 -12.81
C HIS A 8 7.11 -0.22 -11.79
N SER A 9 7.45 -0.23 -10.50
CA SER A 9 6.52 -0.54 -9.42
C SER A 9 5.34 0.46 -9.37
N PHE A 10 5.62 1.76 -9.52
CA PHE A 10 4.57 2.78 -9.60
C PHE A 10 3.74 2.68 -10.87
N LEU A 11 4.31 2.34 -12.04
CA LEU A 11 3.58 2.17 -13.29
C LEU A 11 2.67 0.95 -13.26
N ALA A 12 3.18 -0.19 -12.80
CA ALA A 12 2.39 -1.41 -12.61
C ALA A 12 1.28 -1.18 -11.56
N GLY A 13 1.62 -0.53 -10.45
CA GLY A 13 0.67 -0.13 -9.42
C GLY A 13 -0.37 0.88 -9.94
N ARG A 14 0.02 1.84 -10.79
CA ARG A 14 -0.88 2.82 -11.39
C ARG A 14 -1.78 2.20 -12.43
N LEU A 15 -1.32 1.21 -13.21
CA LEU A 15 -2.17 0.47 -14.13
C LEU A 15 -3.26 -0.29 -13.36
N GLN A 16 -2.88 -0.97 -12.28
CA GLN A 16 -3.80 -1.70 -11.42
C GLN A 16 -4.76 -0.75 -10.66
N ALA A 17 -4.24 0.36 -10.14
CA ALA A 17 -5.02 1.41 -9.52
C ALA A 17 -5.98 2.09 -10.49
N ASN A 18 -5.57 2.41 -11.72
CA ASN A 18 -6.43 3.03 -12.72
C ASN A 18 -7.56 2.08 -13.13
N HIS A 19 -7.26 0.78 -13.29
CA HIS A 19 -8.29 -0.23 -13.54
C HIS A 19 -9.29 -0.36 -12.38
N LEU A 20 -8.83 -0.19 -11.13
CA LEU A 20 -9.68 -0.23 -9.94
C LEU A 20 -10.36 1.11 -9.64
N GLN A 21 -9.84 2.24 -10.11
CA GLN A 21 -10.35 3.60 -9.84
C GLN A 21 -11.76 3.82 -10.38
N HIS A 22 -12.14 3.20 -11.50
CA HIS A 22 -13.50 3.29 -12.03
C HIS A 22 -14.54 2.63 -11.11
N ASN A 23 -14.13 1.74 -10.21
CA ASN A 23 -14.99 1.04 -9.23
C ASN A 23 -14.62 1.35 -7.76
N MET A 24 -13.65 2.22 -7.52
CA MET A 24 -13.13 2.54 -6.19
C MET A 24 -13.32 4.02 -5.91
N GLY A 25 -14.11 4.35 -4.89
CA GLY A 25 -14.30 5.73 -4.47
C GLY A 25 -12.98 6.40 -4.10
N SER A 26 -12.86 7.70 -4.39
CA SER A 26 -11.66 8.51 -4.12
C SER A 26 -11.13 8.37 -2.69
N ASN A 27 -12.03 8.31 -1.70
CA ASN A 27 -11.66 8.10 -0.30
C ASN A 27 -11.03 6.72 -0.05
N THR A 28 -11.57 5.67 -0.66
CA THR A 28 -11.06 4.30 -0.56
C THR A 28 -9.69 4.20 -1.20
N PHE A 29 -9.52 4.81 -2.38
CA PHE A 29 -8.22 4.87 -3.05
C PHE A 29 -7.16 5.57 -2.18
N ARG A 30 -7.49 6.74 -1.61
CA ARG A 30 -6.58 7.48 -0.74
C ARG A 30 -6.22 6.69 0.52
N ALA A 31 -7.17 5.99 1.12
CA ALA A 31 -6.93 5.15 2.29
C ALA A 31 -6.01 3.97 1.96
N GLN A 32 -6.24 3.27 0.84
CA GLN A 32 -5.39 2.16 0.42
C GLN A 32 -3.96 2.60 0.10
N MET A 33 -3.78 3.73 -0.57
CA MET A 33 -2.45 4.28 -0.83
C MET A 33 -1.74 4.70 0.46
N ALA A 34 -2.44 5.31 1.41
CA ALA A 34 -1.87 5.69 2.70
C ALA A 34 -1.39 4.45 3.49
N VAL A 35 -2.25 3.45 3.66
CA VAL A 35 -1.90 2.20 4.35
C VAL A 35 -0.81 1.44 3.60
N GLY A 36 -0.90 1.34 2.28
CA GLY A 36 0.10 0.68 1.44
C GLY A 36 1.48 1.34 1.51
N SER A 37 1.53 2.67 1.63
CA SER A 37 2.80 3.42 1.79
C SER A 37 3.50 3.18 3.12
N TRP A 38 2.77 2.72 4.14
CA TRP A 38 3.34 2.41 5.44
C TRP A 38 3.87 0.97 5.51
N TYR A 39 3.47 0.09 4.60
CA TYR A 39 3.88 -1.31 4.59
C TYR A 39 5.41 -1.45 4.47
N GLY A 40 6.02 -2.20 5.38
CA GLY A 40 7.47 -2.37 5.46
C GLY A 40 8.22 -1.16 6.05
N THR A 41 7.50 -0.14 6.52
CA THR A 41 8.06 0.96 7.31
C THR A 41 7.86 0.70 8.81
N PRO A 42 8.57 1.40 9.72
CA PRO A 42 8.37 1.25 11.16
C PRO A 42 6.93 1.51 11.64
N LEU A 43 6.10 2.21 10.83
CA LEU A 43 4.70 2.48 11.13
C LEU A 43 3.79 1.28 10.85
N LEU A 44 4.17 0.42 9.89
CA LEU A 44 3.41 -0.78 9.52
C LEU A 44 4.41 -1.88 9.06
N PRO A 45 5.13 -2.49 10.00
CA PRO A 45 6.29 -3.33 9.70
C PRO A 45 5.88 -4.62 8.97
N ASP A 46 5.06 -5.44 9.60
CA ASP A 46 4.47 -6.63 9.02
C ASP A 46 3.07 -6.90 9.60
N VAL A 47 2.18 -7.47 8.80
CA VAL A 47 0.81 -7.81 9.22
C VAL A 47 0.85 -8.77 10.41
N THR A 48 1.82 -9.68 10.47
CA THR A 48 2.01 -10.60 11.60
C THR A 48 2.31 -9.85 12.90
N GLU A 49 3.05 -8.75 12.82
CA GLU A 49 3.43 -7.94 13.97
C GLU A 49 2.25 -7.07 14.45
N ILE A 50 1.47 -6.52 13.52
CA ILE A 50 0.21 -5.82 13.83
C ILE A 50 -0.78 -6.77 14.51
N VAL A 51 -0.89 -8.00 14.01
CA VAL A 51 -1.75 -9.03 14.61
C VAL A 51 -1.32 -9.34 16.04
N LYS A 52 -0.02 -9.38 16.34
CA LYS A 52 0.49 -9.53 17.71
C LYS A 52 0.15 -8.32 18.59
N MET A 53 0.35 -7.09 18.07
CA MET A 53 0.00 -5.85 18.77
C MET A 53 -1.49 -5.78 19.11
N VAL A 54 -2.37 -6.12 18.17
CA VAL A 54 -3.83 -6.16 18.37
C VAL A 54 -4.24 -7.27 19.32
N GLN A 55 -3.58 -8.43 19.28
CA GLN A 55 -3.82 -9.53 20.21
C GLN A 55 -3.21 -9.32 21.60
N GLY A 56 -2.48 -8.23 21.83
CA GLY A 56 -1.88 -7.88 23.11
C GLY A 56 -0.83 -8.89 23.60
N LYS A 57 -0.14 -9.58 22.67
CA LYS A 57 0.94 -10.53 22.96
C LYS A 57 2.30 -9.98 22.58
#